data_AF-A0AAW9XD55-F1
#
_entry.id   AF-A0AAW9XD55-F1
#
_cell.length_a   1.000
_cell.length_b   1.000
_cell.length_c   1.000
_cell.angle_alpha   90.00
_cell.angle_beta   90.00
_cell.angle_gamma   90.00
#
_symmetry.space_group_name_H-M   'P 1'
#
loop_
_entity.id
_entity.type
_entity.pdbx_description
1 polymer ?
#
loop_
_entity_poly.entity_id
_entity_poly.type
_entity_poly.pdbx_seq_one_letter_code
_entity_poly.pdbx_strand_id
1 'polypeptide(L)'
;AVFMAGASIQWLRDEMKLINDAYDSEYFATKVQNTNGVYVVPAFTGLGAPYWDPYARGAIFGLTRGVNANHIIRATLESIAYQTRDVLEAMQADSGIRLHALRVDGGAVANNFLMQFQSDILGTRVERPEVREVTALG
;
A
#
# COMPACT_ATOMS: atom_id res chain seq x y z
N ALA A 1 -11.05 -6.13 -3.75
CA ALA A 1 -10.33 -4.92 -4.21
C ALA A 1 -9.81 -4.17 -2.99
N VAL A 2 -8.53 -3.80 -2.97
CA VAL A 2 -7.96 -2.97 -1.89
C VAL A 2 -8.48 -1.55 -2.09
N PHE A 3 -9.28 -1.08 -1.14
CA PHE A 3 -10.18 0.05 -1.35
C PHE A 3 -9.47 1.42 -1.48
N MET A 4 -8.19 1.53 -1.09
CA MET A 4 -7.51 2.83 -0.89
C MET A 4 -6.08 2.96 -1.44
N ALA A 5 -5.61 2.05 -2.32
CA ALA A 5 -4.22 2.11 -2.80
C ALA A 5 -3.88 3.41 -3.56
N GLY A 6 -4.61 3.69 -4.66
CA GLY A 6 -4.41 4.90 -5.45
C GLY A 6 -4.77 6.18 -4.70
N ALA A 7 -5.86 6.13 -3.93
CA ALA A 7 -6.32 7.26 -3.12
C ALA A 7 -5.29 7.68 -2.05
N SER A 8 -4.52 6.75 -1.49
CA SER A 8 -3.47 7.06 -0.51
C SER A 8 -2.32 7.85 -1.15
N ILE A 9 -1.94 7.51 -2.38
CA ILE A 9 -0.92 8.24 -3.14
C ILE A 9 -1.46 9.60 -3.58
N GLN A 10 -2.71 9.69 -4.02
CA GLN A 10 -3.36 10.96 -4.35
C GLN A 10 -3.45 11.88 -3.13
N TRP A 11 -3.77 11.35 -1.95
CA TRP A 11 -3.78 12.11 -0.71
C TRP A 11 -2.41 12.70 -0.35
N LEU A 12 -1.32 11.94 -0.55
CA LEU A 12 0.04 12.46 -0.37
C LEU A 12 0.35 13.63 -1.31
N ARG A 13 -0.18 13.59 -2.53
CA ARG A 13 0.06 14.60 -3.58
C ARG A 13 -0.80 15.84 -3.39
N ASP A 14 -2.11 15.65 -3.35
CA ASP A 14 -3.09 16.72 -3.48
C ASP A 14 -3.33 17.43 -2.15
N GLU A 15 -3.43 16.65 -1.05
CA GLU A 15 -3.77 17.17 0.27
C GLU A 15 -2.53 17.48 1.10
N MET A 16 -1.61 16.52 1.23
CA MET A 16 -0.41 16.69 2.06
C MET A 16 0.73 17.42 1.33
N LYS A 17 0.69 17.46 -0.01
CA LYS A 17 1.70 18.10 -0.86
C LYS A 17 3.13 17.63 -0.57
N LEU A 18 3.28 16.35 -0.23
CA LEU A 18 4.58 15.72 0.05
C LEU A 18 5.24 15.21 -1.23
N ILE A 19 4.47 15.04 -2.30
CA ILE A 19 4.90 14.62 -3.63
C ILE A 19 4.18 15.46 -4.70
N ASN A 20 4.78 15.62 -5.88
CA ASN A 20 4.14 16.35 -6.99
C ASN A 20 3.47 15.39 -7.97
N ASP A 21 4.06 14.20 -8.17
CA ASP A 21 3.51 13.13 -8.99
C ASP A 21 3.48 11.81 -8.22
N ALA A 22 2.66 10.85 -8.66
CA ALA A 22 2.64 9.50 -8.11
C ALA A 22 4.01 8.81 -8.21
N TYR A 23 4.78 9.06 -9.27
CA TYR A 23 6.12 8.47 -9.44
C TYR A 23 7.13 8.93 -8.39
N ASP A 24 6.95 10.13 -7.83
CA ASP A 24 7.81 10.66 -6.77
C ASP A 24 7.73 9.80 -5.49
N SER A 25 6.61 9.11 -5.27
CA SER A 25 6.41 8.27 -4.08
C SER A 25 7.50 7.21 -3.92
N GLU A 26 7.90 6.54 -5.01
CA GLU A 26 8.99 5.56 -5.02
C GLU A 26 10.34 6.24 -4.75
N TYR A 27 10.61 7.35 -5.43
CA TYR A 27 11.86 8.09 -5.28
C TYR A 27 12.10 8.54 -3.84
N PHE A 28 11.08 9.10 -3.17
CA PHE A 28 11.21 9.59 -1.79
C PHE A 28 11.17 8.47 -0.75
N ALA A 29 10.35 7.44 -0.95
CA ALA A 29 10.32 6.30 -0.03
C ALA A 29 11.67 5.58 0.05
N THR A 30 12.43 5.55 -1.05
CA THR A 30 13.76 4.93 -1.11
C THR A 30 14.90 5.82 -0.58
N LYS A 31 14.63 7.09 -0.22
CA LYS A 31 15.61 7.96 0.46
C LYS A 31 15.80 7.64 1.93
N VAL A 32 14.94 6.82 2.52
CA VAL A 32 15.03 6.36 3.90
C VAL A 32 15.08 4.84 3.94
N GLN A 33 15.81 4.29 4.92
CA GLN A 33 15.99 2.84 5.03
C GLN A 33 14.78 2.11 5.61
N ASN A 34 13.95 2.80 6.40
CA ASN A 34 12.74 2.29 7.04
C ASN A 34 11.76 3.45 7.33
N THR A 35 10.62 3.16 7.95
CA THR A 35 9.61 4.16 8.35
C THR A 35 9.94 4.90 9.64
N ASN A 36 11.03 4.55 10.32
CA ASN A 36 11.39 5.06 11.65
C ASN A 36 10.26 4.87 12.69
N GLY A 37 9.57 3.73 12.61
CA GLY A 37 8.45 3.38 13.49
C GLY A 37 7.12 4.05 13.12
N VAL A 38 7.07 4.81 12.02
CA VAL A 38 5.84 5.44 11.54
C VAL A 38 4.92 4.40 10.91
N TYR A 39 3.66 4.46 11.30
CA TYR A 39 2.57 3.72 10.66
C TYR A 39 1.51 4.69 10.17
N VAL A 40 1.05 4.51 8.94
CA VAL A 40 -0.08 5.22 8.37
C VAL A 40 -1.24 4.25 8.27
N VAL A 41 -2.40 4.63 8.78
CA VAL A 41 -3.67 3.91 8.60
C VAL A 41 -4.50 4.76 7.64
N PRO A 42 -4.62 4.41 6.35
CA PRO A 42 -5.28 5.26 5.35
C PRO A 42 -6.80 5.04 5.31
N ALA A 43 -7.44 5.03 6.48
CA ALA A 43 -8.89 4.86 6.64
C ALA A 43 -9.66 6.18 6.38
N PHE A 44 -9.40 6.85 5.25
CA PHE A 44 -9.99 8.17 4.96
C PHE A 44 -11.51 8.14 4.78
N THR A 45 -12.05 6.97 4.41
CA THR A 45 -13.49 6.71 4.25
C THR A 45 -13.96 5.52 5.10
N GLY A 46 -13.20 5.18 6.14
CA GLY A 46 -13.35 3.94 6.91
C GLY A 46 -12.45 2.81 6.41
N LEU A 47 -12.57 1.64 7.05
CA LEU A 47 -11.88 0.41 6.68
C LEU A 47 -12.88 -0.61 6.13
N GLY A 48 -12.58 -1.13 4.94
CA GLY A 48 -13.31 -2.25 4.35
C GLY A 48 -12.87 -3.59 4.93
N ALA A 49 -12.99 -4.65 4.13
CA ALA A 49 -12.49 -5.96 4.51
C ALA A 49 -10.99 -5.92 4.89
N PRO A 50 -10.56 -6.71 5.88
CA PRO A 50 -11.36 -7.63 6.71
C PRO A 50 -12.04 -6.95 7.92
N TYR A 51 -11.75 -5.68 8.21
CA TYR A 51 -12.11 -5.01 9.47
C TYR A 51 -13.54 -4.47 9.54
N TRP A 52 -14.12 -4.05 8.41
CA TRP A 52 -15.50 -3.56 8.31
C TRP A 52 -15.86 -2.45 9.32
N ASP A 53 -14.99 -1.46 9.47
CA ASP A 53 -15.19 -0.32 10.36
C ASP A 53 -15.42 0.98 9.55
N PRO A 54 -16.68 1.42 9.34
CA PRO A 54 -16.99 2.66 8.64
C PRO A 54 -16.68 3.93 9.47
N TYR A 55 -16.45 3.78 10.78
CA TYR A 55 -16.14 4.88 11.68
C TYR A 55 -14.64 5.09 11.86
N ALA A 56 -13.81 4.14 11.41
CA ALA A 56 -12.37 4.31 11.33
C ALA A 56 -12.01 5.59 10.57
N ARG A 57 -10.94 6.24 11.01
CA ARG A 57 -10.41 7.48 10.42
C ARG A 57 -8.94 7.35 10.14
N GLY A 58 -8.49 8.09 9.14
CA GLY A 58 -7.07 8.17 8.78
C GLY A 58 -6.22 8.57 9.99
N ALA A 59 -5.14 7.84 10.24
CA ALA A 59 -4.28 8.07 11.40
C ALA A 59 -2.80 7.87 11.05
N ILE A 60 -1.93 8.62 11.73
CA ILE A 60 -0.48 8.46 11.67
C ILE A 60 0.02 8.22 13.09
N PHE A 61 0.72 7.11 13.30
CA PHE A 61 1.31 6.72 14.57
C PHE A 61 2.84 6.70 14.49
N GLY A 62 3.51 6.74 15.66
CA GLY A 62 4.96 6.57 15.75
C GLY A 62 5.79 7.79 15.38
N LEU A 63 5.20 8.99 15.38
CA LEU A 63 5.93 10.22 15.11
C LEU A 63 6.97 10.49 16.21
N THR A 64 8.22 10.67 15.79
CA THR A 64 9.33 11.12 16.64
C THR A 64 10.03 12.32 15.99
N ARG A 65 10.92 13.01 16.70
CA ARG A 65 11.70 14.13 16.15
C ARG A 65 12.54 13.75 14.92
N GLY A 66 12.92 12.49 14.77
CA GLY A 66 13.69 12.00 13.63
C GLY A 66 12.85 11.70 12.37
N VAL A 67 11.52 11.77 12.47
CA VAL A 67 10.61 11.53 11.35
C VAL A 67 10.58 12.73 10.41
N ASN A 68 10.52 12.45 9.10
CA ASN A 68 10.41 13.45 8.04
C ASN A 68 9.43 12.98 6.97
N ALA A 69 9.22 13.80 5.94
CA ALA A 69 8.30 13.52 4.84
C ALA A 69 8.55 12.15 4.17
N ASN A 70 9.81 11.77 3.95
CA ASN A 70 10.15 10.50 3.30
C ASN A 70 9.68 9.29 4.11
N HIS A 71 9.75 9.37 5.45
CA HIS A 71 9.24 8.32 6.33
C HIS A 71 7.72 8.18 6.23
N ILE A 72 6.99 9.31 6.13
CA ILE A 72 5.53 9.30 5.97
C ILE A 72 5.15 8.73 4.60
N ILE A 73 5.83 9.17 3.53
CA ILE A 73 5.61 8.64 2.16
C ILE A 73 5.83 7.13 2.14
N ARG A 74 6.94 6.66 2.72
CA ARG A 74 7.25 5.23 2.82
C ARG A 74 6.20 4.48 3.63
N ALA A 75 5.83 4.99 4.81
CA ALA A 75 4.82 4.35 5.67
C ALA A 75 3.45 4.28 4.99
N THR A 76 3.08 5.27 4.17
CA THR A 76 1.87 5.22 3.34
C THR A 76 1.95 4.10 2.31
N LEU A 77 3.08 3.93 1.60
CA LEU A 77 3.25 2.80 0.67
C LEU A 77 3.18 1.45 1.41
N GLU A 78 3.88 1.30 2.53
CA GLU A 78 3.85 0.09 3.34
C GLU A 78 2.43 -0.23 3.84
N SER A 79 1.62 0.79 4.17
CA SER A 79 0.22 0.62 4.60
C SER A 79 -0.71 0.04 3.54
N ILE A 80 -0.43 0.30 2.26
CA ILE A 80 -1.17 -0.30 1.15
C ILE A 80 -0.87 -1.81 1.11
N ALA A 81 0.38 -2.18 1.32
CA ALA A 81 0.79 -3.56 1.32
C ALA A 81 0.23 -4.33 2.53
N TYR A 82 0.21 -3.71 3.71
CA TYR A 82 -0.42 -4.28 4.90
C TYR A 82 -1.90 -4.59 4.69
N GLN A 83 -2.69 -3.63 4.17
CA GLN A 83 -4.11 -3.89 3.88
C GLN A 83 -4.32 -5.03 2.87
N THR A 84 -3.46 -5.11 1.85
CA THR A 84 -3.51 -6.21 0.88
C THR A 84 -3.26 -7.55 1.57
N ARG A 85 -2.26 -7.59 2.46
CA ARG A 85 -1.94 -8.78 3.26
C ARG A 85 -3.10 -9.17 4.17
N ASP A 86 -3.71 -8.24 4.90
CA ASP A 86 -4.80 -8.53 5.83
C ASP A 86 -5.99 -9.18 5.11
N VAL A 87 -6.33 -8.69 3.91
CA VAL A 87 -7.37 -9.29 3.08
C VAL A 87 -6.98 -10.70 2.62
N LEU A 88 -5.75 -10.89 2.17
CA LEU A 88 -5.27 -12.21 1.71
C LEU A 88 -5.19 -13.22 2.87
N GLU A 89 -4.79 -12.80 4.06
CA GLU A 89 -4.79 -13.64 5.26
C GLU A 89 -6.21 -14.09 5.62
N ALA A 90 -7.19 -13.18 5.58
CA ALA A 90 -8.60 -13.53 5.78
C ALA A 90 -9.10 -14.53 4.72
N MET A 91 -8.79 -14.30 3.44
CA MET A 91 -9.17 -15.22 2.36
C MET A 91 -8.56 -16.62 2.52
N GLN A 92 -7.29 -16.72 2.94
CA GLN A 92 -6.63 -18.00 3.18
C GLN A 92 -7.21 -18.71 4.40
N ALA A 93 -7.56 -17.96 5.46
CA ALA A 93 -8.20 -18.52 6.65
C ALA A 93 -9.60 -19.10 6.32
N ASP A 94 -10.38 -18.39 5.51
CA ASP A 94 -11.73 -18.81 5.12
C ASP A 94 -11.74 -19.99 4.13
N SER A 95 -10.80 -20.00 3.18
CA SER A 95 -10.74 -21.03 2.13
C SER A 95 -9.90 -22.26 2.49
N GLY A 96 -8.95 -22.12 3.44
CA GLY A 96 -7.92 -23.13 3.72
C GLY A 96 -6.87 -23.28 2.62
N ILE A 97 -6.92 -22.46 1.57
CA ILE A 97 -6.00 -22.52 0.43
C ILE A 97 -4.85 -21.54 0.68
N ARG A 98 -3.60 -21.96 0.43
CA ARG A 98 -2.44 -21.08 0.52
C ARG A 98 -2.22 -20.28 -0.76
N LEU A 99 -1.82 -19.03 -0.61
CA LEU A 99 -1.48 -18.14 -1.72
C LEU A 99 -0.16 -18.56 -2.38
N HIS A 100 -0.23 -18.99 -3.64
CA HIS A 100 0.95 -19.40 -4.42
C HIS A 100 1.65 -18.24 -5.14
N ALA A 101 0.88 -17.29 -5.66
CA ALA A 101 1.38 -16.08 -6.31
C ALA A 101 0.30 -15.00 -6.27
N LEU A 102 0.72 -13.73 -6.21
CA LEU A 102 -0.17 -12.57 -6.30
C LEU A 102 0.00 -11.91 -7.67
N ARG A 103 -1.04 -11.94 -8.50
CA ARG A 103 -1.08 -11.15 -9.73
C ARG A 103 -1.63 -9.76 -9.44
N VAL A 104 -0.98 -8.75 -10.00
CA VAL A 104 -1.29 -7.34 -9.69
C VAL A 104 -1.50 -6.53 -10.96
N ASP A 105 -2.41 -5.57 -10.91
CA ASP A 105 -2.70 -4.61 -11.98
C ASP A 105 -2.98 -3.19 -11.45
N GLY A 106 -3.11 -2.22 -12.38
CA GLY A 106 -3.43 -0.84 -12.06
C GLY A 106 -2.24 0.08 -11.80
N GLY A 107 -2.51 1.35 -11.51
CA GLY A 107 -1.48 2.40 -11.47
C GLY A 107 -0.41 2.22 -10.39
N ALA A 108 -0.78 1.70 -9.22
CA ALA A 108 0.16 1.50 -8.09
C ALA A 108 1.24 0.44 -8.39
N VAL A 109 0.98 -0.46 -9.35
CA VAL A 109 1.88 -1.55 -9.74
C VAL A 109 3.12 -1.07 -10.51
N ALA A 110 3.11 0.18 -10.95
CA ALA A 110 4.29 0.83 -11.51
C ALA A 110 5.37 1.13 -10.46
N ASN A 111 5.02 1.17 -9.16
CA ASN A 111 5.96 1.47 -8.07
C ASN A 111 6.73 0.21 -7.64
N ASN A 112 8.03 0.12 -7.94
CA ASN A 112 8.79 -1.11 -7.69
C ASN A 112 9.06 -1.34 -6.20
N PHE A 113 9.24 -0.27 -5.41
CA PHE A 113 9.36 -0.38 -3.97
C PHE A 113 8.13 -1.06 -3.37
N LEU A 114 6.92 -0.61 -3.74
CA LEU A 114 5.68 -1.18 -3.24
C LEU A 114 5.53 -2.66 -3.63
N MET A 115 5.84 -3.00 -4.88
CA MET A 115 5.76 -4.39 -5.36
C MET A 115 6.75 -5.31 -4.65
N GLN A 116 7.98 -4.84 -4.44
CA GLN A 116 8.99 -5.61 -3.71
C GLN A 116 8.55 -5.80 -2.25
N PHE A 117 8.16 -4.72 -1.58
CA PHE A 117 7.70 -4.78 -0.19
C PHE A 117 6.48 -5.70 -0.03
N GLN A 118 5.54 -5.66 -0.97
CA GLN A 118 4.39 -6.57 -1.00
C GLN A 118 4.83 -8.04 -1.08
N SER A 119 5.80 -8.35 -1.94
CA SER A 119 6.37 -9.70 -2.06
C SER A 119 7.05 -10.14 -0.76
N ASP A 120 7.82 -9.23 -0.14
CA ASP A 120 8.54 -9.48 1.10
C ASP A 120 7.58 -9.81 2.26
N ILE A 121 6.52 -9.03 2.45
CA ILE A 121 5.59 -9.24 3.58
C ILE A 121 4.63 -10.42 3.37
N LEU A 122 4.37 -10.81 2.13
CA LEU A 122 3.52 -11.98 1.81
C LEU A 122 4.34 -13.27 1.78
N GLY A 123 5.66 -13.19 1.61
CA GLY A 123 6.50 -14.36 1.38
C GLY A 123 6.14 -15.12 0.10
N THR A 124 5.60 -14.42 -0.91
CA THR A 124 5.15 -15.02 -2.17
C THR A 124 5.54 -14.17 -3.37
N ARG A 125 5.48 -14.75 -4.56
CA ARG A 125 5.81 -14.05 -5.81
C ARG A 125 4.70 -13.05 -6.16
N VAL A 126 5.08 -11.81 -6.45
CA VAL A 126 4.20 -10.81 -7.05
C VAL A 126 4.46 -10.77 -8.56
N GLU A 127 3.43 -11.04 -9.37
CA GLU A 127 3.50 -11.12 -10.82
C GLU A 127 2.85 -9.89 -11.45
N ARG A 128 3.66 -9.07 -12.12
CA ARG A 128 3.22 -7.90 -12.88
C ARG A 128 3.11 -8.26 -14.37
N PRO A 129 1.95 -8.11 -15.01
CA PRO A 129 1.81 -8.30 -16.44
C PRO A 129 2.61 -7.22 -17.20
N GLU A 130 3.23 -7.61 -18.31
CA GLU A 130 3.96 -6.68 -19.18
C GLU A 130 3.01 -5.66 -19.84
N VAL A 131 1.76 -6.06 -20.05
CA VAL A 131 0.66 -5.20 -20.51
C VAL A 131 -0.06 -4.63 -19.28
N ARG A 132 0.03 -3.30 -19.08
CA ARG A 132 -0.51 -2.58 -17.91
C ARG A 132 -2.05 -2.50 -17.84
N GLU A 133 -2.75 -2.96 -18.87
CA GLU A 133 -4.22 -3.00 -18.95
C GLU A 133 -4.69 -4.45 -19.18
N VAL A 134 -4.78 -5.23 -18.11
CA VAL A 134 -5.35 -6.59 -18.13
C VAL A 134 -6.88 -6.58 -18.07
N THR A 135 -7.49 -5.45 -17.72
CA THR A 135 -8.95 -5.27 -17.66
C THR A 135 -9.64 -5.45 -19.01
N ALA A 136 -8.94 -5.12 -20.11
CA ALA A 136 -9.48 -5.19 -21.46
C ALA A 136 -9.29 -6.55 -22.16
N LEU A 137 -8.63 -7.51 -21.50
CA LEU A 137 -8.28 -8.83 -22.05
C LEU A 137 -9.13 -9.98 -21.47
N GLY A 138 -10.06 -9.67 -20.56
CA GLY A 138 -10.96 -10.63 -19.89
C GLY A 138 -12.28 -10.84 -20.61
#